data_AF-A0A2W7IH30-F1
#
_entry.id   AF-A0A2W7IH30-F1
#
_cell.length_a   1.000
_cell.length_b   1.000
_cell.length_c   1.000
_cell.angle_alpha   90.00
_cell.angle_beta   90.00
_cell.angle_gamma   90.00
#
_symmetry.space_group_name_H-M   'P 1'
#
loop_
_entity.id
_entity.type
_entity.pdbx_description
1 polymer ?
#
loop_
_entity_poly.entity_id
_entity_poly.type
_entity_poly.pdbx_seq_one_letter_code
_entity_poly.pdbx_strand_id
1 'polypeptide(L)'
;MSYDTPAAYAGRYHKLSIMDAKLGIAASLDIQRYISGWMAEQDQEYYRLLSGLAAKLKLKNPAQVRALTQPFYITGHPDRIAPGEEWYDPSLRRAYAGRGSPDEISDAVRLAVFCGLTKDAKAYGEKWFGIDCNAFVGNWLGISPSTAIFAYGLGYGKKDKLPGASPDVYTTRKRVPLDLITDPQKLECGNVVCTFGEKDSRGIRWRHIALVEDVKLVTGTTYQIWLAEWGQAGNIEKHRTAKASPKLVDITLGKFCAEMPGKDVLAFDGTTYPDKKAAKRIFFDHTSLDDLANRGWHVGGMYGT
;
A
#
# COMPACT_ATOMS: atom_id res chain seq x y z
N MET A 1 14.20 8.32 5.99
CA MET A 1 14.88 7.57 4.91
C MET A 1 14.13 7.89 3.63
N SER A 2 14.76 8.52 2.65
CA SER A 2 14.24 8.46 1.28
C SER A 2 14.42 7.03 0.78
N TYR A 3 13.39 6.47 0.18
CA TYR A 3 13.50 5.16 -0.45
C TYR A 3 13.81 5.40 -1.91
N ASP A 4 15.01 5.01 -2.32
CA ASP A 4 15.51 5.38 -3.63
C ASP A 4 14.80 4.62 -4.77
N THR A 5 14.21 3.43 -4.49
CA THR A 5 13.48 2.63 -5.50
C THR A 5 12.26 1.86 -4.97
N PRO A 6 11.22 1.61 -5.81
CA PRO A 6 10.07 0.79 -5.45
C PRO A 6 10.41 -0.60 -4.90
N ALA A 7 11.42 -1.26 -5.45
CA ALA A 7 11.86 -2.58 -5.00
C ALA A 7 12.53 -2.51 -3.62
N ALA A 8 13.25 -1.43 -3.30
CA ALA A 8 13.79 -1.22 -1.96
C ALA A 8 12.65 -1.06 -0.93
N TYR A 9 11.56 -0.39 -1.31
CA TYR A 9 10.38 -0.25 -0.45
C TYR A 9 9.59 -1.55 -0.29
N ALA A 10 9.40 -2.32 -1.36
CA ALA A 10 8.85 -3.68 -1.26
C ALA A 10 9.70 -4.53 -0.29
N GLY A 11 11.02 -4.37 -0.35
CA GLY A 11 11.97 -5.01 0.57
C GLY A 11 11.73 -4.70 2.05
N ARG A 12 11.14 -3.56 2.41
CA ARG A 12 10.79 -3.25 3.80
C ARG A 12 9.75 -4.19 4.38
N TYR A 13 8.82 -4.70 3.57
CA TYR A 13 7.82 -5.66 4.03
C TYR A 13 8.44 -7.05 4.27
N HIS A 14 9.45 -7.44 3.49
CA HIS A 14 10.15 -8.73 3.63
C HIS A 14 11.25 -8.75 4.70
N LYS A 15 11.68 -7.57 5.15
CA LYS A 15 12.72 -7.38 6.18
C LYS A 15 12.30 -6.31 7.17
N LEU A 16 11.06 -6.40 7.64
CA LEU A 16 10.52 -5.42 8.57
C LEU A 16 11.15 -5.63 9.95
N SER A 17 12.11 -4.77 10.27
CA SER A 17 12.78 -4.78 11.58
C SER A 17 11.93 -4.05 12.62
N ILE A 18 11.63 -4.73 13.71
CA ILE A 18 10.94 -4.18 14.87
C ILE A 18 11.86 -4.35 16.07
N MET A 19 12.39 -3.23 16.55
CA MET A 19 13.30 -3.18 17.69
C MET A 19 12.68 -2.26 18.74
N ASP A 20 12.23 -2.84 19.86
CA ASP A 20 11.66 -2.09 20.97
C ASP A 20 12.15 -2.69 22.29
N ALA A 21 13.17 -2.06 22.87
CA ALA A 21 13.80 -2.54 24.10
C ALA A 21 12.85 -2.53 25.31
N LYS A 22 11.91 -1.57 25.37
CA LYS A 22 10.94 -1.46 26.48
C LYS A 22 9.89 -2.57 26.43
N LEU A 23 9.53 -3.01 25.23
CA LEU A 23 8.66 -4.17 25.02
C LEU A 23 9.41 -5.50 24.94
N GLY A 24 10.74 -5.49 24.93
CA GLY A 24 11.58 -6.68 24.77
C GLY A 24 11.48 -7.29 23.37
N ILE A 25 11.22 -6.48 22.34
CA ILE A 25 11.07 -6.93 20.95
C ILE A 25 12.39 -6.76 20.21
N ALA A 26 12.87 -7.85 19.63
CA ALA A 26 13.89 -7.86 18.60
C ALA A 26 13.47 -8.85 17.51
N ALA A 27 12.78 -8.36 16.48
CA ALA A 27 12.19 -9.20 15.44
C ALA A 27 12.47 -8.65 14.04
N SER A 28 12.59 -9.58 13.09
CA SER A 28 12.56 -9.28 11.65
C SER A 28 11.44 -10.11 11.04
N LEU A 29 10.44 -9.43 10.50
CA LEU A 29 9.25 -10.03 9.90
C LEU A 29 9.43 -10.14 8.39
N ASP A 30 8.91 -11.22 7.82
CA ASP A 30 8.77 -11.40 6.38
C ASP A 30 7.28 -11.46 6.01
N ILE A 31 6.72 -10.32 5.62
CA ILE A 31 5.33 -10.24 5.18
C ILE A 31 5.23 -10.83 3.78
N GLN A 32 4.61 -12.01 3.66
CA GLN A 32 4.42 -12.71 2.37
C GLN A 32 2.95 -12.84 1.96
N ARG A 33 2.01 -12.49 2.83
CA ARG A 33 0.58 -12.72 2.58
C ARG A 33 0.02 -11.69 1.60
N TYR A 34 -0.85 -12.14 0.70
CA TYR A 34 -1.75 -11.26 -0.04
C TYR A 34 -3.05 -11.12 0.74
N ILE A 35 -3.38 -9.90 1.16
CA ILE A 35 -4.63 -9.60 1.86
C ILE A 35 -5.27 -8.40 1.16
N SER A 36 -6.41 -8.64 0.50
CA SER A 36 -7.16 -7.61 -0.21
C SER A 36 -8.42 -7.25 0.56
N GLY A 37 -8.32 -6.19 1.38
CA GLY A 37 -9.45 -5.65 2.12
C GLY A 37 -9.77 -6.40 3.41
N TRP A 38 -10.96 -6.12 3.95
CA TRP A 38 -11.39 -6.62 5.25
C TRP A 38 -11.89 -8.04 5.16
N MET A 39 -11.16 -8.98 5.79
CA MET A 39 -11.71 -10.31 6.07
C MET A 39 -12.05 -10.44 7.56
N ALA A 40 -13.02 -11.29 7.86
CA ALA A 40 -13.59 -11.41 9.20
C ALA A 40 -12.56 -11.78 10.28
N GLU A 41 -11.56 -12.61 9.94
CA GLU A 41 -10.50 -13.03 10.86
C GLU A 41 -9.62 -11.84 11.29
N GLN A 42 -9.25 -10.98 10.34
CA GLN A 42 -8.45 -9.77 10.60
C GLN A 42 -9.25 -8.74 11.41
N ASP A 43 -10.54 -8.58 11.13
CA ASP A 43 -11.41 -7.68 11.91
C ASP A 43 -11.53 -8.15 13.36
N GLN A 44 -11.73 -9.47 13.58
CA GLN A 44 -11.73 -10.05 14.91
C GLN A 44 -10.41 -9.80 15.66
N GLU A 45 -9.27 -10.01 15.01
CA GLU A 45 -7.97 -9.78 15.64
C GLU A 45 -7.71 -8.30 15.95
N TYR A 46 -8.10 -7.39 15.07
CA TYR A 46 -8.08 -5.96 15.33
C TYR A 46 -8.96 -5.58 16.54
N TYR A 47 -10.16 -6.14 16.67
CA TYR A 47 -11.01 -5.91 17.85
C TYR A 47 -10.41 -6.51 19.13
N ARG A 48 -9.68 -7.63 19.05
CA ARG A 48 -8.91 -8.16 20.20
C ARG A 48 -7.80 -7.19 20.60
N LEU A 49 -7.09 -6.60 19.65
CA LEU A 49 -6.10 -5.57 19.93
C LEU A 49 -6.73 -4.38 20.65
N LEU A 50 -7.84 -3.84 20.10
CA LEU A 50 -8.56 -2.72 20.72
C LEU A 50 -9.09 -3.05 22.11
N SER A 51 -9.50 -4.30 22.37
CA SER A 51 -9.92 -4.75 23.70
C SER A 51 -8.75 -4.74 24.68
N GLY A 52 -7.57 -5.21 24.25
CA GLY A 52 -6.34 -5.11 25.03
C GLY A 52 -5.94 -3.67 25.33
N LEU A 53 -6.02 -2.79 24.33
CA LEU A 53 -5.75 -1.36 24.50
C LEU A 53 -6.74 -0.71 25.47
N ALA A 54 -8.03 -0.99 25.33
CA ALA A 54 -9.05 -0.47 26.24
C ALA A 54 -8.74 -0.85 27.70
N ALA A 55 -8.35 -2.12 27.95
CA ALA A 55 -7.93 -2.56 29.28
C ALA A 55 -6.69 -1.80 29.79
N LYS A 56 -5.66 -1.62 28.94
CA LYS A 56 -4.42 -0.90 29.31
C LYS A 56 -4.66 0.59 29.58
N LEU A 57 -5.60 1.20 28.86
CA LEU A 57 -5.98 2.61 28.96
C LEU A 57 -7.11 2.87 29.98
N LYS A 58 -7.61 1.83 30.67
CA LYS A 58 -8.73 1.90 31.62
C LYS A 58 -10.02 2.44 30.98
N LEU A 59 -10.24 2.10 29.72
CA LEU A 59 -11.47 2.38 28.97
C LEU A 59 -12.44 1.20 29.09
N LYS A 60 -13.74 1.46 28.96
CA LYS A 60 -14.81 0.47 29.16
C LYS A 60 -14.88 -0.57 28.05
N ASN A 61 -14.55 -0.19 26.80
CA ASN A 61 -14.70 -1.07 25.65
C ASN A 61 -13.86 -0.59 24.45
N PRO A 62 -13.67 -1.44 23.41
CA PRO A 62 -12.95 -1.09 22.18
C PRO A 62 -13.42 0.18 21.47
N ALA A 63 -14.72 0.48 21.51
CA ALA A 63 -15.26 1.65 20.82
C ALA A 63 -14.73 2.95 21.41
N GLN A 64 -14.42 2.99 22.71
CA GLN A 64 -13.82 4.16 23.35
C GLN A 64 -12.38 4.41 22.91
N VAL A 65 -11.60 3.38 22.54
CA VAL A 65 -10.25 3.56 21.97
C VAL A 65 -10.35 4.31 20.64
N ARG A 66 -11.29 3.91 19.78
CA ARG A 66 -11.52 4.55 18.47
C ARG A 66 -12.08 5.98 18.58
N ALA A 67 -12.73 6.29 19.69
CA ALA A 67 -13.32 7.59 19.96
C ALA A 67 -12.31 8.59 20.58
N LEU A 68 -11.09 8.15 20.90
CA LEU A 68 -10.04 9.06 21.35
C LEU A 68 -9.72 10.08 20.25
N THR A 69 -9.37 11.30 20.66
CA THR A 69 -8.71 12.26 19.76
C THR A 69 -7.46 11.62 19.18
N GLN A 70 -7.21 11.85 17.90
CA GLN A 70 -6.08 11.27 17.16
C GLN A 70 -5.04 12.38 16.90
N PRO A 71 -3.74 12.17 17.19
CA PRO A 71 -3.17 10.98 17.83
C PRO A 71 -3.67 10.78 19.26
N PHE A 72 -3.71 9.51 19.67
CA PHE A 72 -3.86 9.16 21.08
C PHE A 72 -2.51 8.77 21.68
N TYR A 73 -2.38 8.91 22.99
CA TYR A 73 -1.14 8.69 23.74
C TYR A 73 -1.33 7.65 24.84
N ILE A 74 -0.32 6.83 25.08
CA ILE A 74 -0.31 5.81 26.15
C ILE A 74 0.57 6.31 27.30
N THR A 75 -0.01 7.03 28.26
CA THR A 75 0.75 7.71 29.33
C THR A 75 0.90 6.88 30.61
N GLY A 76 0.04 5.89 30.84
CA GLY A 76 0.01 5.09 32.07
C GLY A 76 1.03 3.95 32.17
N HIS A 77 1.88 3.77 31.15
CA HIS A 77 2.87 2.68 31.07
C HIS A 77 4.24 3.18 30.53
N PRO A 78 4.85 4.21 31.15
CA PRO A 78 6.06 4.87 30.63
C PRO A 78 7.29 3.96 30.53
N ASP A 79 7.31 2.89 31.31
CA ASP A 79 8.30 1.81 31.30
C ASP A 79 8.21 0.92 30.06
N ARG A 80 7.04 0.87 29.41
CA ARG A 80 6.77 0.02 28.24
C ARG A 80 6.59 0.79 26.93
N ILE A 81 5.96 1.96 26.99
CA ILE A 81 5.67 2.82 25.83
C ILE A 81 6.09 4.25 26.19
N ALA A 82 6.70 4.99 25.25
CA ALA A 82 7.05 6.38 25.53
C ALA A 82 5.75 7.23 25.61
N PRO A 83 5.55 8.05 26.66
CA PRO A 83 4.29 8.79 26.82
C PRO A 83 3.97 9.79 25.69
N GLY A 84 5.00 10.33 25.02
CA GLY A 84 4.85 11.24 23.89
C GLY A 84 4.75 10.54 22.54
N GLU A 85 4.72 9.21 22.52
CA GLU A 85 4.58 8.45 21.29
C GLU A 85 3.15 8.51 20.76
N GLU A 86 3.02 8.87 19.48
CA GLU A 86 1.75 9.07 18.81
C GLU A 86 1.21 7.76 18.23
N TRP A 87 -0.05 7.46 18.56
CA TRP A 87 -0.73 6.28 18.04
C TRP A 87 -2.01 6.69 17.34
N TYR A 88 -2.38 5.91 16.32
CA TYR A 88 -3.55 6.22 15.51
C TYR A 88 -4.40 4.99 15.23
N ASP A 89 -5.66 5.02 15.66
CA ASP A 89 -6.62 3.94 15.37
C ASP A 89 -6.77 3.67 13.86
N PRO A 90 -6.89 4.69 12.98
CA PRO A 90 -6.92 4.46 11.54
C PRO A 90 -5.69 3.71 11.01
N SER A 91 -4.51 3.95 11.57
CA SER A 91 -3.28 3.26 11.15
C SER A 91 -3.30 1.78 11.54
N LEU A 92 -3.67 1.49 12.79
CA LEU A 92 -3.83 0.12 13.27
C LEU A 92 -4.87 -0.63 12.43
N ARG A 93 -6.01 0.03 12.19
CA ARG A 93 -7.09 -0.49 11.36
C ARG A 93 -6.59 -0.85 9.96
N ARG A 94 -5.76 -0.01 9.32
CA ARG A 94 -5.20 -0.31 7.99
C ARG A 94 -4.22 -1.48 7.99
N ALA A 95 -3.37 -1.62 9.01
CA ALA A 95 -2.46 -2.75 9.13
C ALA A 95 -3.22 -4.08 9.06
N TYR A 96 -4.27 -4.24 9.87
CA TYR A 96 -5.12 -5.45 9.83
C TYR A 96 -5.94 -5.60 8.54
N ALA A 97 -6.25 -4.51 7.85
CA ALA A 97 -6.99 -4.55 6.57
C ALA A 97 -6.16 -5.01 5.35
N GLY A 98 -4.87 -5.34 5.54
CA GLY A 98 -3.95 -5.55 4.43
C GLY A 98 -3.59 -4.26 3.69
N ARG A 99 -3.67 -3.12 4.37
CA ARG A 99 -3.44 -1.78 3.78
C ARG A 99 -2.33 -0.98 4.47
N GLY A 100 -1.78 -1.51 5.57
CA GLY A 100 -0.77 -0.80 6.35
C GLY A 100 0.57 -0.72 5.63
N SER A 101 1.28 0.39 5.83
CA SER A 101 2.70 0.52 5.53
C SER A 101 3.55 -0.32 6.49
N PRO A 102 4.87 -0.49 6.23
CA PRO A 102 5.73 -1.24 7.12
C PRO A 102 5.74 -0.67 8.55
N ASP A 103 5.62 0.65 8.68
CA ASP A 103 5.62 1.34 9.97
C ASP A 103 4.29 1.11 10.72
N GLU A 104 3.16 1.13 10.02
CA GLU A 104 1.85 0.81 10.63
C GLU A 104 1.77 -0.65 11.08
N ILE A 105 2.38 -1.57 10.31
CA ILE A 105 2.50 -2.98 10.70
C ILE A 105 3.37 -3.10 11.96
N SER A 106 4.50 -2.39 12.00
CA SER A 106 5.39 -2.36 13.17
C SER A 106 4.64 -1.91 14.42
N ASP A 107 3.87 -0.82 14.32
CA ASP A 107 3.08 -0.29 15.42
C ASP A 107 2.00 -1.26 15.90
N ALA A 108 1.29 -1.91 14.96
CA ALA A 108 0.30 -2.92 15.31
C ALA A 108 0.92 -4.12 16.05
N VAL A 109 2.10 -4.59 15.63
CA VAL A 109 2.83 -5.66 16.32
C VAL A 109 3.29 -5.23 17.71
N ARG A 110 3.84 -4.01 17.84
CA ARG A 110 4.27 -3.45 19.13
C ARG A 110 3.09 -3.35 20.10
N LEU A 111 1.93 -2.85 19.64
CA LEU A 111 0.74 -2.81 20.48
C LEU A 111 0.18 -4.19 20.81
N ALA A 112 0.28 -5.18 19.92
CA ALA A 112 -0.13 -6.55 20.20
C ALA A 112 0.72 -7.16 21.35
N VAL A 113 2.03 -6.93 21.35
CA VAL A 113 2.93 -7.33 22.46
C VAL A 113 2.62 -6.54 23.73
N PHE A 114 2.43 -5.21 23.62
CA PHE A 114 2.08 -4.36 24.75
C PHE A 114 0.79 -4.83 25.45
N CYS A 115 -0.23 -5.16 24.66
CA CYS A 115 -1.53 -5.62 25.13
C CYS A 115 -1.54 -7.10 25.57
N GLY A 116 -0.45 -7.84 25.37
CA GLY A 116 -0.31 -9.24 25.77
C GLY A 116 -1.04 -10.24 24.86
N LEU A 117 -1.35 -9.85 23.62
CA LEU A 117 -1.93 -10.76 22.62
C LEU A 117 -0.90 -11.78 22.13
N THR A 118 0.38 -11.41 22.14
CA THR A 118 1.49 -12.27 21.78
C THR A 118 2.72 -11.96 22.62
N LYS A 119 3.60 -12.95 22.75
CA LYS A 119 5.01 -12.75 23.16
C LYS A 119 5.97 -12.93 21.99
N ASP A 120 5.51 -13.57 20.92
CA ASP A 120 6.27 -13.77 19.69
C ASP A 120 5.79 -12.76 18.65
N ALA A 121 6.52 -11.65 18.55
CA ALA A 121 6.23 -10.57 17.62
C ALA A 121 6.32 -11.02 16.15
N LYS A 122 7.26 -11.92 15.84
CA LYS A 122 7.49 -12.41 14.49
C LYS A 122 6.34 -13.30 14.03
N ALA A 123 6.05 -14.35 14.79
CA ALA A 123 4.98 -15.27 14.44
C ALA A 123 3.61 -14.56 14.37
N TYR A 124 3.39 -13.57 15.25
CA TYR A 124 2.19 -12.75 15.21
C TYR A 124 2.10 -11.92 13.92
N GLY A 125 3.18 -11.20 13.58
CA GLY A 125 3.18 -10.32 12.43
C GLY A 125 3.03 -11.04 11.10
N GLU A 126 3.76 -12.13 10.91
CA GLU A 126 3.70 -12.96 9.69
C GLU A 126 2.36 -13.70 9.57
N LYS A 127 1.68 -13.97 10.70
CA LYS A 127 0.33 -14.50 10.69
C LYS A 127 -0.68 -13.43 10.28
N TRP A 128 -0.70 -12.27 10.91
CA TRP A 128 -1.88 -11.40 10.81
C TRP A 128 -1.82 -10.36 9.69
N PHE A 129 -0.62 -10.01 9.24
CA PHE A 129 -0.45 -8.92 8.28
C PHE A 129 -0.12 -9.44 6.87
N GLY A 130 -0.44 -8.58 5.90
CA GLY A 130 -0.28 -8.80 4.48
C GLY A 130 -0.55 -7.49 3.77
N ILE A 131 -0.47 -7.51 2.44
CA ILE A 131 -0.74 -6.32 1.64
C ILE A 131 -1.30 -6.70 0.28
N ASP A 132 -2.11 -5.83 -0.32
CA ASP A 132 -2.55 -5.95 -1.71
C ASP A 132 -1.73 -5.03 -2.65
N CYS A 133 -1.84 -5.29 -3.96
CA CYS A 133 -1.10 -4.53 -4.97
C CYS A 133 -1.36 -3.02 -4.88
N ASN A 134 -2.59 -2.64 -4.57
CA ASN A 134 -3.03 -1.26 -4.52
C ASN A 134 -2.54 -0.52 -3.27
N ALA A 135 -2.54 -1.20 -2.14
CA ALA A 135 -1.99 -0.69 -0.90
C ALA A 135 -0.48 -0.52 -0.99
N PHE A 136 0.24 -1.45 -1.63
CA PHE A 136 1.67 -1.31 -1.88
C PHE A 136 1.97 -0.03 -2.67
N VAL A 137 1.27 0.18 -3.79
CA VAL A 137 1.46 1.36 -4.64
C VAL A 137 1.00 2.64 -3.95
N GLY A 138 -0.14 2.64 -3.28
CA GLY A 138 -0.63 3.81 -2.53
C GLY A 138 0.34 4.24 -1.42
N ASN A 139 0.81 3.27 -0.62
CA ASN A 139 1.79 3.52 0.43
C ASN A 139 3.13 4.03 -0.14
N TRP A 140 3.56 3.55 -1.30
CA TRP A 140 4.75 4.09 -1.98
C TRP A 140 4.55 5.53 -2.45
N LEU A 141 3.42 5.82 -3.08
CA LEU A 141 3.15 7.13 -3.68
C LEU A 141 2.77 8.20 -2.67
N GLY A 142 2.57 7.81 -1.42
CA GLY A 142 2.17 8.75 -0.39
C GLY A 142 0.66 9.09 -0.43
N ILE A 143 -0.15 8.30 -1.13
CA ILE A 143 -1.61 8.49 -1.21
C ILE A 143 -2.35 7.38 -0.45
N SER A 144 -3.65 7.55 -0.21
CA SER A 144 -4.38 6.53 0.56
C SER A 144 -4.24 5.14 -0.07
N PRO A 145 -3.84 4.11 0.69
CA PRO A 145 -3.80 2.72 0.22
C PRO A 145 -5.20 2.13 -0.03
N SER A 146 -6.26 2.88 0.29
CA SER A 146 -7.66 2.57 -0.04
C SER A 146 -8.14 3.28 -1.31
N THR A 147 -7.28 4.06 -1.98
CA THR A 147 -7.58 4.68 -3.28
C THR A 147 -7.87 3.60 -4.29
N ALA A 148 -9.02 3.62 -4.96
CA ALA A 148 -9.37 2.61 -5.94
C ALA A 148 -8.45 2.69 -7.16
N ILE A 149 -8.05 1.54 -7.73
CA ILE A 149 -7.10 1.51 -8.86
C ILE A 149 -7.57 2.39 -10.03
N PHE A 150 -8.87 2.45 -10.33
CA PHE A 150 -9.37 3.31 -11.41
C PHE A 150 -9.13 4.81 -11.15
N ALA A 151 -9.08 5.23 -9.89
CA ALA A 151 -8.95 6.64 -9.54
C ALA A 151 -7.58 7.19 -9.93
N TYR A 152 -6.55 6.34 -10.03
CA TYR A 152 -5.24 6.74 -10.54
C TYR A 152 -5.31 7.30 -11.96
N GLY A 153 -6.21 6.80 -12.82
CA GLY A 153 -6.37 7.35 -14.18
C GLY A 153 -7.59 8.24 -14.38
N LEU A 154 -8.66 8.03 -13.62
CA LEU A 154 -9.94 8.73 -13.83
C LEU A 154 -10.26 9.75 -12.73
N GLY A 155 -9.54 9.70 -11.61
CA GLY A 155 -9.89 10.39 -10.39
C GLY A 155 -11.21 9.91 -9.82
N TYR A 156 -11.67 10.61 -8.78
CA TYR A 156 -12.98 10.38 -8.16
C TYR A 156 -14.07 11.33 -8.69
N GLY A 157 -13.71 12.22 -9.61
CA GLY A 157 -14.57 13.29 -10.11
C GLY A 157 -14.94 14.32 -9.04
N LYS A 158 -15.96 15.14 -9.31
CA LYS A 158 -16.43 16.21 -8.42
C LYS A 158 -17.48 15.74 -7.39
N LYS A 159 -17.59 14.44 -7.13
CA LYS A 159 -18.60 13.93 -6.19
C LYS A 159 -18.19 14.28 -4.76
N ASP A 160 -19.11 14.88 -4.01
CA ASP A 160 -18.87 15.26 -2.61
C ASP A 160 -18.69 14.03 -1.72
N LYS A 161 -19.44 12.95 -2.00
CA LYS A 161 -19.39 11.69 -1.26
C LYS A 161 -18.91 10.55 -2.14
N LEU A 162 -17.95 9.81 -1.62
CA LEU A 162 -17.44 8.54 -2.10
C LEU A 162 -17.94 7.46 -1.13
N PRO A 163 -19.01 6.70 -1.49
CA PRO A 163 -19.55 5.67 -0.62
C PRO A 163 -18.48 4.66 -0.19
N GLY A 164 -18.36 4.42 1.11
CA GLY A 164 -17.38 3.49 1.66
C GLY A 164 -15.93 3.98 1.69
N ALA A 165 -15.65 5.21 1.25
CA ALA A 165 -14.31 5.77 1.33
C ALA A 165 -13.94 6.11 2.78
N SER A 166 -12.74 5.71 3.18
CA SER A 166 -12.14 6.08 4.46
C SER A 166 -11.66 7.54 4.44
N PRO A 167 -11.50 8.21 5.61
CA PRO A 167 -11.10 9.62 5.66
C PRO A 167 -9.81 9.94 4.90
N ASP A 168 -8.83 9.03 4.91
CA ASP A 168 -7.56 9.17 4.18
C ASP A 168 -7.73 9.22 2.65
N VAL A 169 -8.75 8.54 2.10
CA VAL A 169 -9.12 8.68 0.69
C VAL A 169 -9.57 10.11 0.41
N TYR A 170 -10.41 10.70 1.27
CA TYR A 170 -10.84 12.10 1.07
C TYR A 170 -9.69 13.09 1.16
N THR A 171 -8.73 12.85 2.04
CA THR A 171 -7.55 13.73 2.17
C THR A 171 -6.66 13.69 0.94
N THR A 172 -6.55 12.52 0.30
CA THR A 172 -5.65 12.30 -0.84
C THR A 172 -6.36 12.33 -2.19
N ARG A 173 -7.70 12.40 -2.26
CA ARG A 173 -8.47 12.33 -3.53
C ARG A 173 -8.10 13.40 -4.56
N LYS A 174 -7.56 14.55 -4.12
CA LYS A 174 -7.12 15.65 -5.00
C LYS A 174 -5.77 15.38 -5.68
N ARG A 175 -5.05 14.35 -5.23
CA ARG A 175 -3.78 13.88 -5.78
C ARG A 175 -3.98 12.90 -6.94
N VAL A 176 -5.23 12.62 -7.30
CA VAL A 176 -5.60 11.78 -8.42
C VAL A 176 -6.67 12.49 -9.28
N PRO A 177 -6.73 12.25 -10.61
CA PRO A 177 -5.92 11.31 -11.37
C PRO A 177 -4.46 11.75 -11.51
N LEU A 178 -3.60 10.78 -11.79
CA LEU A 178 -2.25 10.98 -12.26
C LEU A 178 -2.26 11.27 -13.76
N ASP A 179 -1.23 11.97 -14.22
CA ASP A 179 -1.06 12.26 -15.64
C ASP A 179 -0.67 11.00 -16.41
N LEU A 180 -1.09 10.92 -17.68
CA LEU A 180 -0.70 9.85 -18.57
C LEU A 180 0.72 10.07 -19.09
N ILE A 181 1.50 9.00 -19.17
CA ILE A 181 2.75 9.04 -19.92
C ILE A 181 2.44 8.75 -21.38
N THR A 182 2.81 9.69 -22.24
CA THR A 182 2.65 9.61 -23.71
C THR A 182 3.98 9.66 -24.46
N ASP A 183 5.08 9.90 -23.75
CA ASP A 183 6.43 9.96 -24.28
C ASP A 183 7.28 8.88 -23.60
N PRO A 184 7.82 7.90 -24.34
CA PRO A 184 8.69 6.87 -23.78
C PRO A 184 9.92 7.42 -23.03
N GLN A 185 10.39 8.63 -23.37
CA GLN A 185 11.53 9.25 -22.67
C GLN A 185 11.20 9.68 -21.24
N LYS A 186 9.92 9.77 -20.90
CA LYS A 186 9.44 10.05 -19.54
C LYS A 186 9.24 8.79 -18.70
N LEU A 187 9.51 7.61 -19.26
CA LEU A 187 9.49 6.39 -18.48
C LEU A 187 10.68 6.34 -17.54
N GLU A 188 10.40 6.26 -16.24
CA GLU A 188 11.38 6.28 -15.18
C GLU A 188 10.95 5.47 -13.94
N CYS A 189 11.88 5.31 -13.02
CA CYS A 189 11.64 4.71 -11.71
C CYS A 189 10.50 5.44 -10.97
N GLY A 190 9.57 4.67 -10.40
CA GLY A 190 8.42 5.18 -9.67
C GLY A 190 7.16 5.40 -10.51
N ASN A 191 7.25 5.43 -11.85
CA ASN A 191 6.04 5.54 -12.67
C ASN A 191 5.07 4.39 -12.37
N VAL A 192 3.79 4.69 -12.42
CA VAL A 192 2.73 3.75 -12.07
C VAL A 192 2.29 2.98 -13.31
N VAL A 193 2.13 1.67 -13.18
CA VAL A 193 1.64 0.79 -14.24
C VAL A 193 0.31 0.19 -13.82
N CYS A 194 -0.80 0.61 -14.45
CA CYS A 194 -2.09 -0.03 -14.23
C CYS A 194 -2.36 -1.10 -15.30
N THR A 195 -2.91 -2.23 -14.87
CA THR A 195 -3.26 -3.37 -15.72
C THR A 195 -4.77 -3.41 -15.96
N PHE A 196 -5.14 -3.57 -17.23
CA PHE A 196 -6.51 -3.58 -17.74
C PHE A 196 -6.81 -4.93 -18.39
N GLY A 197 -7.78 -5.65 -17.83
CA GLY A 197 -8.20 -6.95 -18.33
C GLY A 197 -9.60 -6.94 -18.92
N GLU A 198 -10.24 -8.11 -18.91
CA GLU A 198 -11.67 -8.26 -19.17
C GLU A 198 -12.50 -7.51 -18.13
N LYS A 199 -13.79 -7.24 -18.40
CA LYS A 199 -14.71 -6.65 -17.43
C LYS A 199 -15.06 -7.64 -16.31
N ASP A 200 -15.26 -7.15 -15.09
CA ASP A 200 -15.77 -7.98 -13.99
C ASP A 200 -17.31 -7.92 -14.01
N SER A 201 -17.96 -8.57 -13.04
CA SER A 201 -19.41 -8.51 -12.88
C SER A 201 -19.98 -7.10 -12.67
N ARG A 202 -19.12 -6.13 -12.33
CA ARG A 202 -19.47 -4.70 -12.16
C ARG A 202 -19.14 -3.88 -13.41
N GLY A 203 -18.62 -4.50 -14.47
CA GLY A 203 -18.17 -3.83 -15.68
C GLY A 203 -16.80 -3.16 -15.59
N ILE A 204 -16.07 -3.32 -14.48
CA ILE A 204 -14.79 -2.66 -14.21
C ILE A 204 -13.66 -3.47 -14.84
N ARG A 205 -12.74 -2.81 -15.59
CA ARG A 205 -11.59 -3.46 -16.25
C ARG A 205 -10.26 -3.32 -15.52
N TRP A 206 -10.18 -2.49 -14.49
CA TRP A 206 -8.97 -2.27 -13.70
C TRP A 206 -8.67 -3.50 -12.84
N ARG A 207 -7.49 -4.10 -13.01
CA ARG A 207 -7.16 -5.41 -12.42
C ARG A 207 -6.01 -5.40 -11.44
N HIS A 208 -4.97 -4.65 -11.75
CA HIS A 208 -3.72 -4.69 -11.00
C HIS A 208 -2.97 -3.38 -11.17
N ILE A 209 -2.08 -3.09 -10.23
CA ILE A 209 -1.25 -1.90 -10.23
C ILE A 209 0.15 -2.26 -9.72
N ALA A 210 1.16 -1.64 -10.34
CA ALA A 210 2.57 -1.88 -10.08
C ALA A 210 3.35 -0.58 -10.24
N LEU A 211 4.63 -0.61 -9.87
CA LEU A 211 5.57 0.48 -10.06
C LEU A 211 6.70 0.04 -10.98
N VAL A 212 7.14 0.94 -11.85
CA VAL A 212 8.38 0.79 -12.62
C VAL A 212 9.55 0.92 -11.65
N GLU A 213 10.36 -0.12 -11.55
CA GLU A 213 11.65 -0.07 -10.82
C GLU A 213 12.74 0.49 -11.73
N ASP A 214 12.80 -0.02 -12.97
CA ASP A 214 13.78 0.36 -13.97
C ASP A 214 13.24 0.06 -15.36
N VAL A 215 13.74 0.76 -16.37
CA VAL A 215 13.33 0.65 -17.77
C VAL A 215 14.48 1.00 -18.69
N LYS A 216 14.71 0.16 -19.70
CA LYS A 216 15.79 0.34 -20.66
C LYS A 216 15.34 0.03 -22.07
N LEU A 217 15.54 0.99 -22.98
CA LEU A 217 15.35 0.79 -24.41
C LEU A 217 16.37 -0.24 -24.92
N VAL A 218 15.88 -1.28 -25.60
CA VAL A 218 16.72 -2.26 -26.28
C VAL A 218 16.90 -1.86 -27.74
N THR A 219 15.80 -1.68 -28.45
CA THR A 219 15.77 -1.25 -29.86
C THR A 219 14.35 -0.85 -30.25
N GLY A 220 14.19 0.17 -31.09
CA GLY A 220 12.87 0.60 -31.59
C GLY A 220 11.85 0.86 -30.46
N THR A 221 10.84 0.01 -30.38
CA THR A 221 9.77 0.04 -29.36
C THR A 221 9.93 -1.05 -28.29
N THR A 222 11.00 -1.85 -28.36
CA THR A 222 11.26 -2.96 -27.43
C THR A 222 12.09 -2.47 -26.24
N TYR A 223 11.58 -2.71 -25.04
CA TYR A 223 12.18 -2.33 -23.76
C TYR A 223 12.38 -3.53 -22.85
N GLN A 224 13.42 -3.46 -22.03
CA GLN A 224 13.50 -4.22 -20.79
C GLN A 224 12.84 -3.41 -19.68
N ILE A 225 11.93 -4.03 -18.93
CA ILE A 225 11.26 -3.40 -17.79
C ILE A 225 11.39 -4.26 -16.55
N TRP A 226 11.66 -3.60 -15.43
CA TRP A 226 11.61 -4.16 -14.09
C TRP A 226 10.44 -3.52 -13.35
N LEU A 227 9.60 -4.36 -12.75
CA LEU A 227 8.45 -3.92 -11.96
C LEU A 227 8.60 -4.36 -10.52
N ALA A 228 8.16 -3.53 -9.59
CA ALA A 228 7.84 -3.89 -8.22
C ALA A 228 6.30 -3.98 -8.09
N GLU A 229 5.79 -5.11 -7.60
CA GLU A 229 4.35 -5.36 -7.54
C GLU A 229 3.96 -6.35 -6.42
N TRP A 230 2.84 -6.09 -5.74
CA TRP A 230 2.31 -7.00 -4.72
C TRP A 230 1.06 -7.75 -5.20
N GLY A 231 1.17 -8.47 -6.32
CA GLY A 231 0.01 -9.11 -6.96
C GLY A 231 -0.42 -10.45 -6.36
N GLN A 232 0.38 -11.05 -5.47
CA GLN A 232 0.16 -12.42 -4.98
C GLN A 232 0.77 -12.65 -3.59
N ALA A 233 0.72 -13.88 -3.08
CA ALA A 233 1.44 -14.25 -1.87
C ALA A 233 2.81 -14.89 -2.21
N GLY A 234 3.83 -14.58 -1.42
CA GLY A 234 5.12 -15.28 -1.42
C GLY A 234 6.31 -14.41 -1.04
N ASN A 235 7.49 -14.90 -1.34
CA ASN A 235 8.77 -14.25 -1.06
C ASN A 235 9.03 -13.05 -1.98
N ILE A 236 10.08 -12.29 -1.66
CA ILE A 236 10.45 -11.06 -2.37
C ILE A 236 10.63 -11.24 -3.88
N GLU A 237 11.05 -12.43 -4.33
CA GLU A 237 11.21 -12.75 -5.75
C GLU A 237 9.88 -12.74 -6.52
N LYS A 238 8.74 -12.94 -5.85
CA LYS A 238 7.42 -12.77 -6.46
C LYS A 238 6.96 -11.32 -6.53
N HIS A 239 7.62 -10.43 -5.78
CA HIS A 239 7.21 -9.03 -5.59
C HIS A 239 8.05 -8.02 -6.35
N ARG A 240 9.08 -8.50 -7.05
CA ARG A 240 9.89 -7.70 -7.95
C ARG A 240 10.36 -8.54 -9.12
N THR A 241 10.51 -7.90 -10.26
CA THR A 241 11.19 -8.50 -11.41
C THR A 241 12.67 -8.69 -11.04
N ALA A 242 13.20 -9.90 -11.23
CA ALA A 242 14.59 -10.18 -10.91
C ALA A 242 15.53 -9.34 -11.77
N LYS A 243 16.60 -8.77 -11.17
CA LYS A 243 17.58 -7.94 -11.90
C LYS A 243 18.14 -8.64 -13.14
N ALA A 244 18.43 -9.94 -13.02
CA ALA A 244 18.95 -10.76 -14.12
C ALA A 244 17.90 -11.21 -15.16
N SER A 245 16.62 -10.96 -14.93
CA SER A 245 15.53 -11.42 -15.81
C SER A 245 14.46 -10.32 -15.98
N PRO A 246 14.80 -9.21 -16.67
CA PRO A 246 13.81 -8.20 -17.05
C PRO A 246 12.69 -8.80 -17.89
N LYS A 247 11.52 -8.16 -17.83
CA LYS A 247 10.46 -8.42 -18.80
C LYS A 247 10.83 -7.70 -20.10
N LEU A 248 10.93 -8.44 -21.21
CA LEU A 248 11.07 -7.85 -22.53
C LEU A 248 9.68 -7.53 -23.07
N VAL A 249 9.41 -6.27 -23.39
CA VAL A 249 8.08 -5.79 -23.78
C VAL A 249 8.17 -4.81 -24.94
N ASP A 250 7.16 -4.82 -25.81
CA ASP A 250 7.00 -3.77 -26.82
C ASP A 250 6.08 -2.67 -26.28
N ILE A 251 6.65 -1.49 -26.11
CA ILE A 251 5.96 -0.30 -25.62
C ILE A 251 5.55 0.55 -26.82
N THR A 252 4.24 0.79 -26.94
CA THR A 252 3.64 1.48 -28.09
C THR A 252 2.81 2.67 -27.62
N LEU A 253 2.78 3.72 -28.45
CA LEU A 253 1.94 4.91 -28.25
C LEU A 253 0.67 4.83 -29.11
N GLY A 254 -0.49 5.14 -28.51
CA GLY A 254 -1.75 5.22 -29.23
C GLY A 254 -2.98 5.03 -28.34
N LYS A 255 -4.15 4.89 -28.97
CA LYS A 255 -5.45 4.81 -28.29
C LYS A 255 -5.84 3.36 -28.03
N PHE A 256 -5.10 2.69 -27.15
CA PHE A 256 -5.22 1.24 -26.94
C PHE A 256 -6.15 0.84 -25.80
N CYS A 257 -6.69 1.79 -25.02
CA CYS A 257 -7.44 1.50 -23.80
C CYS A 257 -8.86 2.08 -23.80
N ALA A 258 -9.85 1.20 -23.66
CA ALA A 258 -11.25 1.59 -23.56
C ALA A 258 -11.57 2.40 -22.29
N GLU A 259 -10.79 2.24 -21.22
CA GLU A 259 -10.95 3.03 -19.99
C GLU A 259 -10.35 4.45 -20.13
N MET A 260 -9.58 4.70 -21.19
CA MET A 260 -9.02 6.01 -21.52
C MET A 260 -9.46 6.44 -22.93
N PRO A 261 -10.78 6.59 -23.17
CA PRO A 261 -11.30 6.82 -24.51
C PRO A 261 -10.77 8.15 -25.08
N GLY A 262 -10.27 8.08 -26.32
CA GLY A 262 -9.79 9.25 -27.05
C GLY A 262 -8.42 9.78 -26.63
N LYS A 263 -7.83 9.25 -25.55
CA LYS A 263 -6.52 9.66 -25.04
C LYS A 263 -5.42 8.77 -25.62
N ASP A 264 -4.32 9.39 -26.02
CA ASP A 264 -3.10 8.65 -26.33
C ASP A 264 -2.48 8.16 -25.03
N VAL A 265 -2.08 6.89 -25.03
CA VAL A 265 -1.45 6.24 -23.89
C VAL A 265 -0.21 5.49 -24.36
N LEU A 266 0.81 5.50 -23.52
CA LEU A 266 1.91 4.58 -23.66
C LEU A 266 1.54 3.25 -23.00
N ALA A 267 1.64 2.14 -23.74
CA ALA A 267 1.15 0.85 -23.27
C ALA A 267 1.99 -0.33 -23.76
N PHE A 268 1.90 -1.44 -23.05
CA PHE A 268 2.43 -2.74 -23.47
C PHE A 268 1.48 -3.88 -23.13
N ASP A 269 1.65 -5.01 -23.83
CA ASP A 269 0.92 -6.24 -23.56
C ASP A 269 1.51 -6.99 -22.36
N GLY A 270 0.63 -7.50 -21.51
CA GLY A 270 1.00 -8.32 -20.37
C GLY A 270 -0.13 -9.27 -20.01
N THR A 271 -0.10 -9.72 -18.76
CA THR A 271 -1.14 -10.59 -18.23
C THR A 271 -1.65 -10.12 -16.87
N THR A 272 -2.89 -10.50 -16.57
CA THR A 272 -3.46 -10.41 -15.22
C THR A 272 -2.90 -11.53 -14.34
N TYR A 273 -3.02 -11.34 -13.03
CA TYR A 273 -2.74 -12.37 -12.04
C TYR A 273 -4.01 -12.59 -11.18
N PRO A 274 -4.30 -13.82 -10.71
CA PRO A 274 -3.59 -15.10 -10.90
C PRO A 274 -3.90 -15.82 -12.22
N ASP A 275 -4.89 -15.37 -12.95
CA ASP A 275 -5.53 -16.04 -14.08
C ASP A 275 -4.75 -15.98 -15.40
N LYS A 276 -3.65 -15.21 -15.45
CA LYS A 276 -2.74 -15.10 -16.61
C LYS A 276 -3.44 -14.74 -17.92
N LYS A 277 -4.59 -14.05 -17.87
CA LYS A 277 -5.31 -13.60 -19.06
C LYS A 277 -4.58 -12.43 -19.69
N ALA A 278 -4.68 -12.31 -21.02
CA ALA A 278 -4.13 -11.18 -21.74
C ALA A 278 -4.67 -9.85 -21.19
N ALA A 279 -3.77 -8.90 -21.00
CA ALA A 279 -4.08 -7.59 -20.43
C ALA A 279 -3.24 -6.52 -21.09
N LYS A 280 -3.77 -5.29 -21.12
CA LYS A 280 -3.00 -4.11 -21.47
C LYS A 280 -2.48 -3.45 -20.20
N ARG A 281 -1.25 -2.95 -20.23
CA ARG A 281 -0.64 -2.19 -19.13
C ARG A 281 -0.32 -0.77 -19.61
N ILE A 282 -0.69 0.24 -18.84
CA ILE A 282 -0.55 1.66 -19.18
C ILE A 282 0.22 2.38 -18.08
N PHE A 283 1.03 3.34 -18.50
CA PHE A 283 1.89 4.14 -17.63
C PHE A 283 1.25 5.46 -17.21
N PHE A 284 1.47 5.82 -15.95
CA PHE A 284 1.07 7.08 -15.34
C PHE A 284 2.25 7.72 -14.63
N ASP A 285 2.30 9.05 -14.70
CA ASP A 285 3.32 9.89 -14.10
C ASP A 285 3.07 10.05 -12.60
N HIS A 286 4.12 9.88 -11.79
CA HIS A 286 4.04 9.99 -10.34
C HIS A 286 4.56 11.34 -9.82
N THR A 287 5.27 12.12 -10.64
CA THR A 287 6.08 13.27 -10.22
C THR A 287 5.30 14.38 -9.50
N SER A 288 3.99 14.48 -9.75
CA SER A 288 3.07 15.35 -9.00
C SER A 288 2.97 15.05 -7.49
N LEU A 289 3.57 13.93 -7.05
CA LEU A 289 3.56 13.43 -5.67
C LEU A 289 4.95 13.47 -4.99
N ASP A 290 5.98 13.97 -5.68
CA ASP A 290 7.34 14.04 -5.14
C ASP A 290 7.47 15.04 -3.97
N ASP A 291 6.44 15.87 -3.72
CA ASP A 291 6.37 16.76 -2.56
C ASP A 291 6.10 16.02 -1.23
N LEU A 292 5.78 14.72 -1.29
CA LEU A 292 5.47 13.93 -0.10
C LEU A 292 6.74 13.38 0.54
N ALA A 293 7.23 14.12 1.56
CA ALA A 293 8.43 13.77 2.32
C ALA A 293 8.38 12.37 2.98
N ASN A 294 7.18 11.87 3.30
CA ASN A 294 6.98 10.58 3.96
C ASN A 294 6.03 9.68 3.15
N ARG A 295 6.59 8.59 2.63
CA ARG A 295 5.84 7.49 1.98
C ARG A 295 5.33 6.54 3.07
N GLY A 296 4.05 6.15 3.01
CA GLY A 296 3.45 5.16 3.90
C GLY A 296 2.94 5.65 5.27
N TRP A 297 3.26 6.87 5.72
CA TRP A 297 2.71 7.42 6.98
C TRP A 297 1.69 8.52 6.69
N HIS A 298 0.48 8.12 6.35
CA HIS A 298 -0.60 9.04 5.99
C HIS A 298 -1.22 9.72 7.21
N VAL A 299 -1.30 9.07 8.36
CA VAL A 299 -2.28 9.46 9.37
C VAL A 299 -1.76 10.57 10.28
N GLY A 300 -0.47 10.61 10.60
CA GLY A 300 0.08 11.62 11.50
C GLY A 300 -0.07 13.06 11.01
N GLY A 301 0.02 13.29 9.70
CA GLY A 301 -0.23 14.60 9.08
C GLY A 301 -1.66 14.86 8.64
N MET A 302 -2.57 13.87 8.69
CA MET A 302 -3.94 13.99 8.14
C MET A 302 -5.00 14.37 9.17
N TYR A 303 -4.74 14.13 10.46
CA TYR A 303 -5.65 14.48 11.57
C TYR A 303 -5.16 15.67 12.41
N GLY A 304 -3.99 16.23 12.06
CA GLY A 304 -3.49 17.49 12.61
C GLY A 304 -4.01 18.69 11.81
N THR A 305 -5.21 19.15 12.15
CA THR A 305 -5.68 20.55 11.98
C THR A 305 -6.54 20.93 13.17
#